data_AF-A0A821HWM0-F1
#
_entry.id   AF-A0A821HWM0-F1
#
_cell.length_a   1.000
_cell.length_b   1.000
_cell.length_c   1.000
_cell.angle_alpha   90.00
_cell.angle_beta   90.00
_cell.angle_gamma   90.00
#
_symmetry.space_group_name_H-M   'P 1'
#
loop_
_entity.id
_entity.type
_entity.pdbx_description
1 polymer ?
#
loop_
_entity_poly.entity_id
_entity_poly.type
_entity_poly.pdbx_seq_one_letter_code
_entity_poly.pdbx_strand_id
1 'polypeptide(L)'
;MTRASLDISRLPHDVFTYSNQRFFDFIESFCGKDEADLLSIQAIRSVDSFLSVQDVYSIFAVDSEDVIEIQARCAFKNRNGNFTVKPGIKSSLNYISSLLTEMKTKTAKKKKTALVSTPSILSIPSTVSTASSYSINSSPGDTAITPV
;
A
#
# COMPACT_ATOMS: atom_id res chain seq x y z
N MET A 1 0.97 13.76 26.85
CA MET A 1 0.05 14.13 25.75
C MET A 1 -0.88 12.95 25.49
N THR A 2 -2.16 13.11 25.82
CA THR A 2 -3.21 12.11 25.57
C THR A 2 -3.43 11.99 24.06
N ARG A 3 -3.10 10.84 23.46
CA ARG A 3 -3.44 10.58 22.05
C ARG A 3 -4.96 10.58 21.95
N ALA A 4 -5.54 11.53 21.22
CA ALA A 4 -6.92 11.43 20.78
C ALA A 4 -7.08 10.07 20.08
N SER A 5 -8.02 9.23 20.53
CA SER A 5 -8.22 7.93 19.90
C SER A 5 -8.71 8.15 18.48
N LEU A 6 -7.98 7.64 17.49
CA LEU A 6 -8.43 7.76 16.11
C LEU A 6 -9.57 6.77 15.87
N ASP A 7 -10.65 7.27 15.28
CA ASP A 7 -11.79 6.46 14.92
C ASP A 7 -11.53 5.71 13.61
N ILE A 8 -10.93 4.53 13.75
CA ILE A 8 -10.66 3.62 12.62
C ILE A 8 -11.93 3.02 12.00
N SER A 9 -13.11 3.19 12.61
CA SER A 9 -14.37 2.65 12.06
C SER A 9 -14.78 3.33 10.75
N ARG A 10 -14.21 4.52 10.48
CA ARG A 10 -14.40 5.27 9.24
C ARG A 10 -13.65 4.68 8.04
N LEU A 11 -12.75 3.73 8.26
CA LEU A 11 -11.98 3.09 7.19
C LEU A 11 -12.68 1.81 6.68
N PRO A 12 -12.75 1.60 5.35
CA PRO A 12 -13.20 0.32 4.79
C PRO A 12 -12.33 -0.85 5.27
N HIS A 13 -12.96 -1.99 5.55
CA HIS A 13 -12.26 -3.18 6.06
C HIS A 13 -11.16 -3.71 5.11
N ASP A 14 -11.34 -3.51 3.81
CA ASP A 14 -10.47 -3.96 2.73
C ASP A 14 -9.57 -2.84 2.18
N VAL A 15 -9.45 -1.69 2.86
CA VAL A 15 -8.68 -0.53 2.39
C VAL A 15 -7.22 -0.86 2.00
N PHE A 16 -6.61 -1.85 2.67
CA PHE A 16 -5.24 -2.31 2.36
C PHE A 16 -5.13 -3.08 1.04
N THR A 17 -6.25 -3.48 0.43
CA THR A 17 -6.29 -4.13 -0.89
C THR A 17 -6.36 -3.11 -2.03
N TYR A 18 -6.55 -1.82 -1.71
CA TYR A 18 -6.77 -0.79 -2.72
C TYR A 18 -5.46 -0.49 -3.44
N SER A 19 -5.54 -0.47 -4.77
CA SER A 19 -4.43 -0.13 -5.64
C SER A 19 -4.90 0.68 -6.86
N ASN A 20 -3.98 1.46 -7.43
CA ASN A 20 -4.17 2.31 -8.61
C ASN A 20 -5.44 3.18 -8.46
N GLN A 21 -6.35 3.13 -9.43
CA GLN A 21 -7.56 3.94 -9.44
C GLN A 21 -8.38 3.82 -8.16
N ARG A 22 -8.57 2.59 -7.65
CA ARG A 22 -9.34 2.36 -6.42
C ARG A 22 -8.70 3.03 -5.20
N PHE A 23 -7.38 3.12 -5.18
CA PHE A 23 -6.66 3.86 -4.14
C PHE A 23 -6.86 5.37 -4.30
N PHE A 24 -6.77 5.90 -5.51
CA PHE A 24 -6.99 7.34 -5.76
C PHE A 24 -8.43 7.76 -5.47
N ASP A 25 -9.43 6.99 -5.90
CA ASP A 25 -10.85 7.25 -5.61
C ASP A 25 -11.11 7.30 -4.10
N PHE A 26 -10.46 6.40 -3.35
CA PHE A 26 -10.53 6.40 -1.89
C PHE A 26 -9.95 7.68 -1.29
N ILE A 27 -8.75 8.08 -1.71
CA ILE A 27 -8.12 9.32 -1.22
C ILE A 27 -8.95 10.55 -1.62
N GLU A 28 -9.49 10.59 -2.83
CA GLU A 28 -10.34 11.70 -3.29
C GLU A 28 -11.60 11.81 -2.43
N SER A 29 -12.25 10.68 -2.13
CA SER A 29 -13.45 10.66 -1.29
C SER A 29 -13.17 11.03 0.17
N PHE A 30 -11.97 10.74 0.68
CA PHE A 30 -11.64 10.88 2.10
C PHE A 30 -10.93 12.19 2.43
N CYS A 31 -10.00 12.61 1.58
CA CYS A 31 -9.15 13.78 1.77
C CYS A 31 -9.52 14.91 0.82
N GLY A 32 -9.86 14.59 -0.42
CA GLY A 32 -10.13 15.57 -1.47
C GLY A 32 -9.34 15.30 -2.74
N LYS A 33 -9.76 15.97 -3.81
CA LYS A 33 -9.18 15.81 -5.15
C LYS A 33 -7.71 16.20 -5.22
N ASP A 34 -7.35 17.31 -4.57
CA ASP A 34 -5.98 17.83 -4.57
C ASP A 34 -5.00 16.83 -3.95
N GLU A 35 -5.39 16.15 -2.87
CA GLU A 35 -4.62 15.09 -2.24
C GLU A 35 -4.47 13.86 -3.14
N ALA A 36 -5.54 13.44 -3.81
CA ALA A 36 -5.50 12.31 -4.73
C ALA A 36 -4.57 12.57 -5.93
N ASP A 37 -4.68 13.75 -6.53
CA ASP A 37 -3.83 14.19 -7.65
C ASP A 37 -2.36 14.27 -7.21
N LEU A 38 -2.08 14.79 -6.00
CA LEU A 38 -0.74 14.87 -5.44
C LEU A 38 -0.09 13.49 -5.24
N LEU A 39 -0.85 12.47 -4.87
CA LEU A 39 -0.35 11.10 -4.76
C LEU A 39 -0.18 10.45 -6.15
N SER A 40 -1.10 10.75 -7.07
CA SER A 40 -1.09 10.21 -8.43
C SER A 40 0.15 10.62 -9.21
N ILE A 41 0.50 11.92 -9.19
CA ILE A 41 1.70 12.44 -9.88
C ILE A 41 3.01 11.82 -9.34
N GLN A 42 3.02 11.45 -8.06
CA GLN A 42 4.17 10.78 -7.43
C GLN A 42 4.15 9.25 -7.61
N ALA A 43 3.19 8.72 -8.40
CA ALA A 43 2.97 7.29 -8.59
C ALA A 43 2.78 6.50 -7.28
N ILE A 44 2.24 7.15 -6.23
CA ILE A 44 1.89 6.50 -4.96
C ILE A 44 0.54 5.82 -5.14
N ARG A 45 0.56 4.53 -5.51
CA ARG A 45 -0.61 3.82 -6.03
C ARG A 45 -1.29 2.88 -5.04
N SER A 46 -0.88 2.85 -3.78
CA SER A 46 -1.42 1.92 -2.77
C SER A 46 -1.21 2.45 -1.36
N VAL A 47 -1.95 1.88 -0.40
CA VAL A 47 -1.77 2.17 1.03
C VAL A 47 -0.34 1.84 1.48
N ASP A 48 0.23 0.71 1.06
CA ASP A 48 1.59 0.33 1.49
C ASP A 48 2.65 1.29 0.92
N SER A 49 2.53 1.71 -0.34
CA SER A 49 3.42 2.74 -0.90
C SER A 49 3.26 4.07 -0.17
N PHE A 50 2.03 4.49 0.12
CA PHE A 50 1.74 5.75 0.80
C PHE A 50 2.35 5.78 2.21
N LEU A 51 2.20 4.70 2.97
CA LEU A 51 2.78 4.58 4.32
C LEU A 51 4.30 4.42 4.32
N SER A 52 4.91 4.07 3.18
CA SER A 52 6.37 3.91 3.05
C SER A 52 7.08 5.19 2.62
N VAL A 53 6.34 6.17 2.09
CA VAL A 53 6.90 7.46 1.66
C VAL A 53 7.22 8.31 2.89
N GLN A 54 8.46 8.79 2.96
CA GLN A 54 8.93 9.58 4.11
C GLN A 54 8.37 11.00 4.10
N ASP A 55 8.34 11.65 2.93
CA ASP A 55 7.80 12.99 2.75
C ASP A 55 7.12 13.13 1.38
N VAL A 56 5.78 13.11 1.39
CA VAL A 56 4.93 13.28 0.20
C VAL A 56 5.02 14.69 -0.37
N TYR A 57 5.48 15.69 0.41
CA TYR A 57 5.54 17.08 -0.03
C TYR A 57 6.89 17.44 -0.68
N SER A 58 7.86 16.52 -0.64
CA SER A 58 9.19 16.72 -1.23
C SER A 58 9.15 16.99 -2.73
N ILE A 59 8.09 16.52 -3.42
CA ILE A 59 7.86 16.78 -4.84
C ILE A 59 7.79 18.28 -5.17
N PHE A 60 7.34 19.13 -4.24
CA PHE A 60 7.27 20.59 -4.47
C PHE A 60 8.63 21.28 -4.51
N ALA A 61 9.72 20.60 -4.22
CA ALA A 61 11.07 21.10 -4.46
C ALA A 61 11.56 20.84 -5.90
N VAL A 62 10.83 20.04 -6.68
CA VAL A 62 11.19 19.70 -8.06
C VAL A 62 10.74 20.81 -9.00
N ASP A 63 11.68 21.31 -9.80
CA ASP A 63 11.41 22.25 -10.88
C ASP A 63 10.99 21.47 -12.14
N SER A 64 9.70 21.16 -12.24
CA SER A 64 9.11 20.47 -13.39
C SER A 64 7.72 21.04 -13.69
N GLU A 65 7.42 21.21 -14.98
CA GLU A 65 6.10 21.67 -15.45
C GLU A 65 4.96 20.79 -14.94
N ASP A 66 5.19 19.48 -14.84
CA ASP A 66 4.21 18.52 -14.33
C ASP A 66 3.78 18.84 -12.89
N VAL A 67 4.68 19.44 -12.10
CA VAL A 67 4.46 19.72 -10.67
C VAL A 67 3.89 21.12 -10.43
N ILE A 68 4.04 22.05 -11.38
CA ILE A 68 3.61 23.46 -11.22
C ILE A 68 2.10 23.56 -10.93
N GLU A 69 1.30 22.80 -11.68
CA GLU A 69 -0.16 22.86 -11.55
C GLU A 69 -0.62 22.38 -10.17
N ILE A 70 -0.13 21.22 -9.73
CA ILE A 70 -0.49 20.67 -8.42
C ILE A 70 0.08 21.52 -7.28
N GLN A 71 1.26 22.13 -7.47
CA GLN A 71 1.86 23.03 -6.49
C GLN A 71 1.03 24.30 -6.30
N ALA A 72 0.46 24.86 -7.37
CA ALA A 72 -0.44 26.01 -7.28
C ALA A 72 -1.73 25.69 -6.50
N ARG A 73 -2.23 24.44 -6.60
CA ARG A 73 -3.40 23.98 -5.84
C ARG A 73 -3.07 23.66 -4.39
N CYS A 74 -1.93 23.04 -4.12
CA CYS A 74 -1.60 22.47 -2.81
C CYS A 74 -0.71 23.37 -1.93
N ALA A 75 -0.07 24.40 -2.48
CA ALA A 75 0.88 25.25 -1.77
C ALA A 75 0.66 26.74 -2.01
N PHE A 76 1.19 27.56 -1.11
CA PHE A 76 1.35 29.00 -1.28
C PHE A 76 2.75 29.29 -1.80
N LYS A 77 2.85 30.11 -2.86
CA LYS A 77 4.13 30.65 -3.32
C LYS A 77 4.50 31.86 -2.46
N ASN A 78 5.62 31.78 -1.76
CA ASN A 78 6.19 32.87 -0.98
C ASN A 78 6.87 33.89 -1.91
N ARG A 79 7.01 35.13 -1.44
CA ARG A 79 7.70 36.20 -2.20
C ARG A 79 9.12 35.84 -2.63
N ASN A 80 9.78 34.95 -1.89
CA ASN A 80 11.16 34.53 -2.14
C ASN A 80 11.26 33.39 -3.16
N GLY A 81 10.14 32.97 -3.78
CA GLY A 81 10.09 31.85 -4.72
C GLY A 81 9.87 30.47 -4.07
N ASN A 82 10.04 30.34 -2.75
CA ASN A 82 9.78 29.10 -2.01
C ASN A 82 8.28 28.79 -1.91
N PHE A 83 7.95 27.52 -1.66
CA PHE A 83 6.57 27.05 -1.51
C PHE A 83 6.29 26.57 -0.10
N THR A 84 5.10 26.88 0.41
CA THR A 84 4.60 26.39 1.69
C THR A 84 3.31 25.62 1.48
N VAL A 85 3.27 24.33 1.82
CA VAL A 85 2.07 23.50 1.67
C VAL A 85 0.92 24.07 2.50
N LYS A 86 -0.28 24.12 1.90
CA LYS A 86 -1.51 24.54 2.59
C LYS A 86 -1.72 23.65 3.83
N PRO A 87 -1.96 24.24 5.02
CA PRO A 87 -2.13 23.46 6.25
C PRO A 87 -3.23 22.39 6.18
N GLY A 88 -4.30 22.65 5.43
CA GLY A 88 -5.40 21.70 5.22
C GLY A 88 -4.97 20.43 4.48
N ILE A 89 -4.21 20.58 3.38
CA ILE A 89 -3.63 19.44 2.63
C ILE A 89 -2.68 18.64 3.53
N LYS A 90 -1.89 19.36 4.34
CA LYS A 90 -0.94 18.69 5.25
C LYS A 90 -1.66 17.91 6.34
N SER A 91 -2.71 18.48 6.93
CA SER A 91 -3.45 17.84 8.00
C SER A 91 -4.28 16.66 7.51
N SER A 92 -4.90 16.75 6.33
CA SER A 92 -5.72 15.69 5.72
C SER A 92 -4.88 14.43 5.47
N LEU A 93 -3.75 14.56 4.79
CA LEU A 93 -2.84 13.44 4.48
C LEU A 93 -2.19 12.85 5.74
N ASN A 94 -1.79 13.69 6.71
CA ASN A 94 -1.25 13.21 7.97
C ASN A 94 -2.30 12.44 8.79
N TYR A 95 -3.56 12.90 8.76
CA TYR A 95 -4.66 12.26 9.45
C TYR A 95 -4.97 10.88 8.86
N ILE A 96 -5.11 10.77 7.54
CA ILE A 96 -5.35 9.46 6.90
C ILE A 96 -4.16 8.52 7.08
N SER A 97 -2.91 9.01 7.00
CA SER A 97 -1.72 8.21 7.27
C SER A 97 -1.72 7.65 8.70
N SER A 98 -2.11 8.47 9.68
CA SER A 98 -2.23 8.05 11.08
C SER A 98 -3.33 6.99 11.28
N LEU A 99 -4.49 7.18 10.65
CA LEU A 99 -5.61 6.22 10.68
C LEU A 99 -5.21 4.86 10.08
N LEU A 100 -4.61 4.87 8.89
CA LEU A 100 -4.16 3.66 8.19
C LEU A 100 -3.07 2.94 8.98
N THR A 101 -2.14 3.69 9.57
CA THR A 101 -1.11 3.14 10.46
C THR A 101 -1.73 2.47 11.68
N GLU A 102 -2.67 3.13 12.36
CA GLU A 102 -3.35 2.56 13.52
C GLU A 102 -4.12 1.29 13.17
N MET A 103 -4.85 1.28 12.05
CA MET A 103 -5.55 0.11 11.56
C MET A 103 -4.59 -1.05 11.24
N LYS A 104 -3.45 -0.78 10.58
CA LYS A 104 -2.41 -1.79 10.29
C LYS A 104 -1.88 -2.42 11.57
N THR A 105 -1.62 -1.62 12.60
CA THR A 105 -1.15 -2.14 13.90
C THR A 105 -2.20 -2.97 14.64
N LYS A 106 -3.48 -2.60 14.57
CA LYS A 106 -4.59 -3.35 15.19
C LYS A 106 -4.80 -4.70 14.51
N THR A 107 -4.74 -4.75 13.18
CA THR A 107 -4.87 -6.00 12.41
C THR A 107 -3.67 -6.93 12.63
N ALA A 108 -2.45 -6.40 12.77
CA ALA A 108 -1.26 -7.19 13.09
C ALA A 108 -1.32 -7.84 14.47
N LYS A 109 -1.87 -7.13 15.48
CA LYS A 109 -2.03 -7.67 16.85
C LYS A 109 -3.00 -8.85 16.89
N LYS A 110 -4.10 -8.81 16.14
CA LYS A 110 -5.07 -9.92 16.07
C LYS A 110 -4.46 -11.21 15.50
N LYS A 111 -3.52 -11.09 14.54
CA LYS A 111 -2.83 -12.26 13.96
C LYS A 111 -1.85 -12.93 14.94
N LYS A 112 -1.23 -12.17 15.87
CA LYS A 112 -0.32 -12.74 16.88
C LYS A 112 -1.03 -13.55 17.96
N THR A 113 -2.24 -13.16 18.35
CA THR A 113 -3.00 -13.87 19.39
C THR A 113 -3.60 -15.19 18.89
N ALA A 114 -3.74 -15.37 17.57
CA ALA A 114 -4.27 -16.61 16.97
C ALA A 114 -3.24 -17.75 16.83
N LEU A 115 -1.94 -17.50 17.06
CA LEU A 115 -0.87 -18.49 16.91
C LEU A 115 -0.41 -19.14 18.23
N VAL A 116 -1.02 -18.80 19.37
CA VAL A 116 -0.71 -19.40 20.69
C VAL A 116 -1.80 -20.38 21.10
N SER A 117 -2.08 -21.36 20.24
CA SER A 117 -3.00 -22.47 20.55
C SER A 117 -2.67 -23.69 19.68
N THR A 118 -1.52 -24.31 19.92
CA THR A 118 -1.28 -25.72 19.55
C THR A 118 -0.70 -26.45 20.76
N PRO A 119 -1.45 -27.34 21.43
CA PRO A 119 -0.83 -28.37 22.23
C PRO A 119 -0.24 -29.42 21.29
N SER A 120 1.09 -29.53 21.29
CA SER A 120 1.79 -30.71 20.77
C SER A 120 1.49 -31.92 21.65
N ILE A 121 1.20 -33.07 21.02
CA ILE A 121 1.63 -34.46 21.35
C ILE A 121 1.00 -35.37 20.27
N LEU A 122 1.77 -35.71 19.22
CA LEU A 122 2.34 -37.04 18.94
C LEU A 122 1.41 -38.24 19.22
N SER A 123 0.93 -38.89 18.16
CA SER A 123 0.75 -40.34 18.13
C SER A 123 0.91 -40.85 16.69
N ILE A 124 1.98 -41.62 16.53
CA ILE A 124 2.42 -42.30 15.31
C ILE A 124 1.61 -43.60 15.18
N PRO A 125 1.23 -44.03 13.97
CA PRO A 125 1.17 -45.46 13.69
C PRO A 125 2.23 -45.86 12.65
N SER A 126 3.14 -46.72 13.09
CA SER A 126 4.06 -47.47 12.22
C SER A 126 3.31 -48.65 11.60
N THR A 127 3.48 -48.89 10.30
CA THR A 127 3.75 -50.19 9.63
C THR A 127 3.64 -50.01 8.10
N VAL A 128 4.78 -49.98 7.38
CA VAL A 128 5.40 -51.06 6.59
C VAL A 128 4.93 -51.12 5.12
N SER A 129 5.87 -50.75 4.25
CA SER A 129 6.24 -51.22 2.89
C SER A 129 5.22 -51.89 1.96
N THR A 130 5.27 -51.54 0.67
CA THR A 130 5.76 -52.42 -0.42
C THR A 130 5.97 -51.61 -1.72
N ALA A 131 6.89 -52.11 -2.55
CA ALA A 131 7.68 -51.51 -3.62
C ALA A 131 7.00 -51.21 -4.97
N SER A 132 7.82 -50.61 -5.84
CA SER A 132 7.79 -50.57 -7.32
C SER A 132 6.80 -49.58 -7.96
N SER A 133 7.13 -48.87 -9.03
CA SER A 133 8.25 -48.96 -9.97
C SER A 133 8.28 -47.70 -10.85
N TYR A 134 9.46 -47.41 -11.39
CA TYR A 134 9.75 -46.39 -12.40
C TYR A 134 8.79 -46.44 -13.60
N SER A 135 8.47 -45.28 -14.16
CA SER A 135 8.16 -45.12 -15.58
C SER A 135 8.53 -43.71 -16.04
N ILE A 136 9.63 -43.69 -16.78
CA ILE A 136 10.08 -42.62 -17.68
C ILE A 136 9.13 -42.65 -18.89
N ASN A 137 8.68 -41.48 -19.37
CA ASN A 137 8.56 -41.16 -20.79
C ASN A 137 7.99 -39.73 -20.93
N SER A 138 8.71 -38.75 -21.47
CA SER A 138 9.25 -38.58 -22.83
C SER A 138 8.42 -37.52 -23.55
N SER A 139 9.03 -36.35 -23.68
CA SER A 139 8.66 -35.27 -24.59
C SER A 139 8.89 -35.71 -26.05
N PRO A 140 8.04 -35.28 -26.99
CA PRO A 140 8.53 -35.08 -28.36
C PRO A 140 7.97 -33.82 -29.05
N GLY A 141 8.77 -33.27 -29.97
CA GLY A 141 8.43 -32.28 -30.99
C GLY A 141 9.13 -30.93 -30.76
N ASP A 142 10.30 -30.60 -31.32
CA ASP A 142 10.78 -30.72 -32.72
C ASP A 142 9.79 -30.09 -33.71
N THR A 143 10.10 -29.18 -34.64
CA THR A 143 11.26 -28.36 -35.01
C THR A 143 10.75 -27.41 -36.11
N ALA A 144 11.35 -26.20 -36.23
CA ALA A 144 11.41 -25.34 -37.44
C ALA A 144 10.05 -24.85 -38.03
N ILE A 145 9.90 -23.71 -38.71
CA ILE A 145 10.62 -23.21 -39.89
C ILE A 145 10.52 -21.67 -39.91
N THR A 146 11.62 -21.02 -40.31
CA THR A 146 11.84 -19.58 -40.48
C THR A 146 11.50 -19.13 -41.93
N PRO A 147 11.80 -17.89 -42.38
CA PRO A 147 10.86 -16.96 -43.02
C PRO A 147 10.92 -16.92 -44.56
N VAL A 148 9.94 -16.24 -45.18
CA VAL A 148 10.11 -15.40 -46.39
C VAL A 148 9.13 -14.22 -46.30
#